data_AF-A0A7X0TTM1-F1
#
_entry.id   AF-A0A7X0TTM1-F1
#
_cell.length_a   1.000
_cell.length_b   1.000
_cell.length_c   1.000
_cell.angle_alpha   90.00
_cell.angle_beta   90.00
_cell.angle_gamma   90.00
#
_symmetry.space_group_name_H-M   'P 1'
#
loop_
_entity.id
_entity.type
_entity.pdbx_description
1 polymer ?
#
loop_
_entity_poly.entity_id
_entity_poly.type
_entity_poly.pdbx_seq_one_letter_code
_entity_poly.pdbx_strand_id
1 'polypeptide(L)'
;MFEETGLAVTPNYCSGIYYYHRPELSLYFLRFCFVIELTQQLKSDPQDNEIIATHWLSLAEVREKSEQLRSPMVLECIEEYLKGNKINLSLVKSNL
;
A
#
# COMPACT_ATOMS: atom_id res chain seq x y z
N MET A 1 -0.91 -5.85 6.59
CA MET A 1 -0.68 -6.90 5.56
C MET A 1 -1.40 -8.20 5.94
N PHE A 2 -0.92 -8.95 6.95
CA PHE A 2 -1.58 -10.20 7.36
C PHE A 2 -3.03 -9.99 7.79
N GLU A 3 -3.31 -9.01 8.65
CA GLU A 3 -4.66 -8.71 9.14
C GLU A 3 -5.67 -8.44 7.99
N GLU A 4 -5.33 -7.56 7.06
CA GLU A 4 -6.25 -7.19 5.96
C GLU A 4 -6.30 -8.17 4.78
N THR A 5 -5.35 -9.10 4.64
CA THR A 5 -5.27 -9.96 3.43
C THR A 5 -4.99 -11.44 3.69
N GLY A 6 -4.62 -11.82 4.91
CA GLY A 6 -4.15 -13.15 5.26
C GLY A 6 -2.72 -13.49 4.84
N LEU A 7 -2.02 -12.58 4.15
CA LEU A 7 -0.70 -12.87 3.59
C LEU A 7 0.43 -12.63 4.61
N ALA A 8 1.15 -13.69 4.96
CA ALA A 8 2.36 -13.65 5.78
C ALA A 8 3.59 -13.39 4.90
N VAL A 9 3.86 -12.12 4.60
CA VAL A 9 4.93 -11.68 3.70
C VAL A 9 5.71 -10.52 4.31
N THR A 10 6.98 -10.40 3.93
CA THR A 10 7.87 -9.31 4.38
C THR A 10 8.11 -8.31 3.26
N PRO A 11 8.15 -6.99 3.54
CA PRO A 11 8.46 -5.98 2.53
C PRO A 11 9.89 -6.16 2.00
N ASN A 12 10.09 -5.81 0.74
CA ASN A 12 11.39 -5.79 0.08
C ASN A 12 12.09 -4.43 0.23
N TYR A 13 11.33 -3.34 0.11
CA TYR A 13 11.82 -1.96 0.23
C TYR A 13 10.66 -0.99 0.50
N CYS A 14 11.00 0.26 0.80
CA CYS A 14 10.06 1.37 0.85
C CYS A 14 10.12 2.13 -0.48
N SER A 15 8.98 2.37 -1.14
CA SER A 15 8.93 3.15 -2.39
C SER A 15 8.85 4.65 -2.14
N GLY A 16 8.33 5.06 -0.97
CA GLY A 16 8.17 6.48 -0.65
C GLY A 16 7.63 6.75 0.74
N ILE A 17 7.87 7.99 1.19
CA ILE A 17 7.34 8.54 2.44
C ILE A 17 6.59 9.82 2.08
N TYR A 18 5.32 9.89 2.45
CA TYR A 18 4.41 10.94 2.01
C TYR A 18 3.87 11.68 3.22
N TYR A 19 4.02 13.00 3.21
CA TYR A 19 3.34 13.88 4.14
C TYR A 19 2.01 14.32 3.51
N TYR A 20 0.91 13.82 4.05
CA TYR A 20 -0.41 14.01 3.47
C TYR A 20 -1.35 14.68 4.48
N HIS A 21 -1.89 15.83 4.09
CA HIS A 21 -2.94 16.49 4.83
C HIS A 21 -4.29 16.06 4.29
N ARG A 22 -5.19 15.62 5.18
CA ARG A 22 -6.58 15.29 4.84
C ARG A 22 -7.52 16.35 5.43
N PRO A 23 -7.91 17.38 4.65
CA PRO A 23 -8.68 18.51 5.16
C PRO A 23 -10.01 18.10 5.78
N GLU A 24 -10.71 17.13 5.19
CA GLU A 24 -12.04 16.70 5.66
C GLU A 24 -12.01 16.16 7.11
N LEU A 25 -10.86 15.63 7.54
CA LEU A 25 -10.67 15.10 8.90
C LEU A 25 -9.82 16.02 9.78
N SER A 26 -9.27 17.11 9.24
CA SER A 26 -8.27 17.95 9.92
C SER A 26 -7.09 17.15 10.47
N LEU A 27 -6.65 16.13 9.72
CA LEU A 27 -5.57 15.21 10.12
C LEU A 27 -4.38 15.29 9.18
N TYR A 28 -3.19 15.13 9.75
CA TYR A 28 -1.94 14.99 9.03
C TYR A 28 -1.44 13.56 9.15
N PHE A 29 -1.03 12.99 8.03
CA PHE A 29 -0.49 11.64 7.93
C PHE A 29 0.96 11.70 7.47
N LEU A 30 1.81 10.91 8.11
CA LEU A 30 3.09 10.50 7.55
C LEU A 30 2.95 9.05 7.11
N ARG A 31 2.80 8.82 5.80
CA ARG A 31 2.56 7.50 5.23
C ARG A 31 3.85 6.92 4.67
N PHE A 32 4.18 5.72 5.11
CA PHE A 32 5.23 4.89 4.51
C PHE A 32 4.60 3.92 3.52
N CYS A 33 5.08 3.87 2.28
CA CYS A 33 4.65 2.90 1.30
C CYS A 33 5.72 1.82 1.13
N PHE A 34 5.41 0.60 1.55
CA PHE A 34 6.29 -0.55 1.40
C PHE A 34 5.87 -1.40 0.22
N VAL A 35 6.86 -1.99 -0.45
CA VAL A 35 6.66 -2.84 -1.63
C VAL A 35 6.99 -4.28 -1.27
N ILE A 36 6.11 -5.19 -1.73
CA ILE A 36 6.30 -6.64 -1.68
C ILE A 36 6.20 -7.16 -3.11
N GLU A 37 7.27 -7.77 -3.61
CA GLU A 37 7.32 -8.39 -4.93
C GLU A 37 7.07 -9.90 -4.77
N LEU A 38 6.01 -10.40 -5.41
CA LEU A 38 5.63 -11.81 -5.38
C LEU A 38 5.90 -12.47 -6.72
N THR A 39 6.32 -13.73 -6.69
CA THR A 39 6.53 -14.53 -7.90
C THR A 39 5.23 -15.10 -8.48
N GLN A 40 4.16 -15.12 -7.69
CA GLN A 40 2.83 -15.59 -8.06
C GLN A 40 1.76 -14.92 -7.19
N GLN A 41 0.52 -14.90 -7.68
CA GLN A 41 -0.63 -14.49 -6.90
C GLN A 41 -0.88 -15.49 -5.77
N LEU A 42 -1.03 -14.99 -4.55
CA LEU A 42 -1.35 -15.79 -3.38
C LEU A 42 -2.84 -15.73 -3.08
N LYS A 43 -3.36 -16.82 -2.51
CA LYS A 43 -4.72 -16.83 -1.98
C LYS A 43 -4.77 -15.96 -0.71
N SER A 44 -5.69 -15.00 -0.72
CA SER A 44 -5.96 -14.12 0.40
C SER A 44 -7.01 -14.70 1.34
N ASP A 45 -6.85 -14.43 2.63
CA ASP A 45 -7.79 -14.80 3.70
C ASP A 45 -7.76 -13.71 4.79
N PRO A 46 -8.45 -12.56 4.58
CA PRO A 46 -8.48 -11.45 5.52
C PRO A 46 -8.95 -11.89 6.92
N GLN A 47 -8.30 -11.38 7.96
CA GLN A 47 -8.67 -11.61 9.36
C GLN A 47 -9.51 -10.46 9.93
N ASP A 48 -9.53 -9.32 9.25
CA ASP A 48 -10.32 -8.14 9.59
C ASP A 48 -11.72 -8.18 8.96
N ASN A 49 -12.75 -8.03 9.79
CA ASN A 49 -14.15 -8.04 9.39
C ASN A 49 -14.58 -6.79 8.60
N GLU A 50 -13.80 -5.70 8.63
CA GLU A 50 -14.05 -4.52 7.78
C GLU A 50 -13.66 -4.76 6.32
N ILE A 51 -12.88 -5.82 6.03
CA ILE A 51 -12.47 -6.19 4.68
C ILE A 51 -13.51 -7.10 4.04
N ILE A 52 -14.23 -6.54 3.06
CA ILE A 52 -15.26 -7.28 2.30
C ILE A 52 -14.63 -8.32 1.37
N ALA A 53 -13.57 -7.93 0.65
CA ALA A 53 -12.86 -8.78 -0.31
C ALA A 53 -11.50 -8.19 -0.68
N THR A 54 -10.64 -9.05 -1.24
CA THR A 54 -9.33 -8.70 -1.78
C THR A 54 -9.24 -9.13 -3.24
N HIS A 55 -8.67 -8.28 -4.08
CA HIS A 55 -8.57 -8.49 -5.52
C HIS A 55 -7.14 -8.21 -6.02
N TRP A 56 -6.66 -9.05 -6.93
CA TRP A 56 -5.46 -8.77 -7.71
C TRP A 56 -5.88 -7.96 -8.95
N LEU A 57 -5.43 -6.71 -9.05
CA LEU A 57 -5.79 -5.79 -10.12
C LEU A 57 -4.53 -5.27 -10.83
N SER A 58 -4.64 -5.06 -12.13
CA SER A 58 -3.69 -4.28 -12.93
C SER A 58 -3.83 -2.77 -12.65
N LEU A 59 -2.80 -1.99 -13.00
CA LEU A 59 -2.86 -0.52 -12.87
C LEU A 59 -4.05 0.08 -13.64
N ALA A 60 -4.35 -0.45 -14.83
CA ALA A 60 -5.47 0.04 -15.63
C ALA A 60 -6.80 -0.16 -14.90
N GLU A 61 -7.04 -1.35 -14.36
CA GLU A 61 -8.25 -1.66 -13.58
C GLU A 61 -8.35 -0.81 -12.29
N VAL A 62 -7.22 -0.50 -11.65
CA VAL A 62 -7.20 0.42 -10.49
C VAL A 62 -7.59 1.84 -10.91
N ARG A 63 -7.10 2.34 -12.06
CA ARG A 63 -7.44 3.67 -12.58
C ARG A 63 -8.91 3.78 -12.95
N GLU A 64 -9.48 2.74 -13.55
CA GLU A 64 -10.93 2.67 -13.84
C GLU A 64 -11.79 2.77 -12.57
N LYS A 65 -11.24 2.35 -11.41
CA LYS A 65 -11.89 2.43 -10.10
C LYS A 65 -11.51 3.67 -9.29
N SER A 66 -10.89 4.68 -9.90
CA SER A 66 -10.35 5.87 -9.22
C SER A 66 -11.34 6.56 -8.27
N GLU A 67 -12.62 6.68 -8.65
CA GLU A 67 -13.67 7.30 -7.82
C GLU A 67 -14.01 6.49 -6.56
N GLN A 68 -13.70 5.19 -6.54
CA GLN A 68 -13.97 4.28 -5.41
C GLN A 68 -12.77 4.18 -4.46
N LEU A 69 -11.63 4.79 -4.81
CA LEU A 69 -10.44 4.72 -3.98
C LEU A 69 -10.62 5.54 -2.70
N ARG A 70 -10.19 4.97 -1.57
CA ARG A 70 -10.27 5.61 -0.25
C ARG A 70 -9.53 6.95 -0.17
N SER A 71 -8.53 7.15 -1.02
CA SER A 71 -7.71 8.36 -1.11
C SER A 71 -6.95 8.38 -2.45
N PRO A 72 -6.68 9.57 -3.04
CA PRO A 72 -5.83 9.69 -4.22
C PRO A 72 -4.42 9.08 -4.04
N MET A 73 -3.96 8.97 -2.78
CA MET A 73 -2.66 8.37 -2.46
C MET A 73 -2.53 6.91 -2.91
N VAL A 74 -3.63 6.19 -3.11
CA VAL A 74 -3.56 4.80 -3.59
C VAL A 74 -2.91 4.74 -4.98
N LEU A 75 -3.32 5.60 -5.90
CA LEU A 75 -2.73 5.67 -7.25
C LEU A 75 -1.31 6.24 -7.20
N GLU A 76 -1.10 7.30 -6.43
CA GLU A 76 0.22 7.93 -6.28
C GLU A 76 1.27 6.93 -5.82
N CYS A 77 0.97 6.10 -4.81
CA CYS A 77 1.88 5.07 -4.34
C CYS A 77 2.23 4.02 -5.42
N ILE A 78 1.26 3.62 -6.24
CA ILE A 78 1.49 2.64 -7.32
C ILE A 78 2.35 3.28 -8.43
N GLU A 79 2.07 4.52 -8.80
CA GLU A 79 2.82 5.24 -9.84
C GLU A 79 4.26 5.53 -9.39
N GLU A 80 4.49 5.87 -8.12
CA GLU A 80 5.84 6.00 -7.56
C GLU A 80 6.61 4.68 -7.53
N TYR A 81 5.95 3.56 -7.22
CA TYR A 81 6.55 2.24 -7.36
C TYR A 81 7.03 2.00 -8.81
N LEU A 82 6.21 2.36 -9.81
CA LEU A 82 6.55 2.19 -11.22
C LEU A 82 7.69 3.11 -11.71
N LYS A 83 7.94 4.23 -11.03
CA LYS A 83 9.13 5.07 -11.28
C LYS A 83 10.43 4.42 -10.82
N GLY A 84 10.36 3.37 -10.00
CA GLY A 84 11.51 2.56 -9.61
C GLY A 84 12.31 3.09 -8.42
N ASN A 85 11.75 4.01 -7.63
CA ASN A 85 12.38 4.49 -6.40
C ASN A 85 12.42 3.36 -5.35
N LYS A 86 13.62 3.07 -4.81
CA LYS A 86 13.82 2.02 -3.81
C LYS A 86 14.61 2.56 -2.61
N ILE A 87 13.92 2.81 -1.50
CA ILE A 87 14.52 3.16 -0.22
C ILE A 87 14.79 1.86 0.55
N ASN A 88 16.06 1.63 0.88
CA ASN A 88 16.48 0.43 1.61
C ASN A 88 15.82 0.39 3.00
N LEU A 89 15.29 -0.77 3.39
CA LEU A 89 14.65 -0.97 4.69
C LEU A 89 15.59 -0.68 5.87
N SER A 90 16.91 -0.81 5.71
CA SER A 90 17.90 -0.48 6.74
C SER A 90 17.88 0.99 7.16
N LEU A 91 17.30 1.87 6.33
CA LEU A 91 17.09 3.28 6.65
C LEU A 91 15.87 3.50 7.55
N VAL A 92 14.93 2.54 7.59
CA VAL A 92 13.78 2.56 8.48
C VAL A 92 14.19 1.85 9.77
N LYS A 93 14.53 2.63 10.79
CA LYS A 93 14.94 2.10 12.09
C LYS A 93 13.76 2.11 13.06
N SER A 94 13.60 1.01 13.77
CA SER A 94 12.78 0.94 14.98
C SER A 94 13.70 0.95 16.19
N ASN A 95 13.36 1.77 17.20
CA ASN A 95 14.03 1.77 18.52
C ASN A 95 13.10 1.22 19.61
N LEU A 96 12.06 0.48 19.19
CA LEU A 96 11.15 -0.24 20.08
C LEU A 96 11.78 -1.55 20.56
#